data_AF-A0A1X6PBB0-F1
#
_entry.id   AF-A0A1X6PBB0-F1
#
_cell.length_a   1.000
_cell.length_b   1.000
_cell.length_c   1.000
_cell.angle_alpha   90.00
_cell.angle_beta   90.00
_cell.angle_gamma   90.00
#
_symmetry.space_group_name_H-M   'P 1'
#
loop_
_entity.id
_entity.type
_entity.pdbx_description
1 polymer ?
#
loop_
_entity_poly.entity_id
_entity_poly.type
_entity_poly.pdbx_seq_one_letter_code
_entity_poly.pdbx_strand_id
1 'polypeptide(L)'
;MVTDTLDTLPLFTQISTMLKLCHVTAGRQGLFGSVVVGAMYHDGVKRTKDVRDRGGQAGSINEAKTTRMTNIVKNKVHLYLRQLCWMHSVVPHLIKPPAEASFDAMQSANVETDEQKSLTRALRCIADEYALPSSHPLRDPIKATASVLRKQLQGMSKRPGGGPMASILNSSPFRELLVEANKNVLARYK
;
A
#
# COMPACT_ATOMS: atom_id res chain seq x y z
N MET A 1 -10.26 -7.26 -1.68
CA MET A 1 -9.08 -7.05 -0.81
C MET A 1 -7.86 -7.64 -1.51
N VAL A 2 -6.70 -7.00 -1.39
CA VAL A 2 -5.45 -7.51 -1.98
C VAL A 2 -5.10 -8.87 -1.36
N THR A 3 -5.03 -9.91 -2.19
CA THR A 3 -4.72 -11.27 -1.74
C THR A 3 -3.30 -11.72 -2.04
N ASP A 4 -2.63 -11.11 -3.01
CA ASP A 4 -1.42 -11.67 -3.58
C ASP A 4 -0.16 -11.18 -2.87
N THR A 5 0.86 -12.03 -2.82
CA THR A 5 2.18 -11.72 -2.27
C THR A 5 3.12 -11.46 -3.43
N LEU A 6 3.76 -10.28 -3.44
CA LEU A 6 4.80 -9.94 -4.39
C LEU A 6 6.14 -10.22 -3.70
N ASP A 7 6.77 -11.34 -4.01
CA ASP A 7 8.05 -11.72 -3.39
C ASP A 7 9.05 -12.35 -4.37
N THR A 8 8.61 -12.91 -5.49
CA THR A 8 9.49 -13.61 -6.45
C THR A 8 9.93 -12.80 -7.66
N LEU A 9 9.29 -11.66 -7.95
CA LEU A 9 9.58 -10.85 -9.16
C LEU A 9 10.71 -9.82 -8.90
N PRO A 10 11.37 -9.28 -9.93
CA PRO A 10 12.28 -8.15 -9.77
C PRO A 10 11.60 -6.92 -9.17
N LEU A 11 12.34 -6.09 -8.42
CA LEU A 11 11.81 -4.94 -7.67
C LEU A 11 10.90 -4.04 -8.51
N PHE A 12 11.33 -3.63 -9.71
CA PHE A 12 10.54 -2.71 -10.53
C PHE A 12 9.25 -3.34 -11.04
N THR A 13 9.26 -4.63 -11.37
CA THR A 13 8.03 -5.37 -11.70
C THR A 13 7.07 -5.39 -10.51
N GLN A 14 7.59 -5.62 -9.29
CA GLN A 14 6.75 -5.58 -8.10
C GLN A 14 6.17 -4.19 -7.83
N ILE A 15 6.96 -3.12 -8.02
CA ILE A 15 6.48 -1.73 -7.90
C ILE A 15 5.40 -1.45 -8.95
N SER A 16 5.58 -1.88 -10.19
CA SER A 16 4.53 -1.79 -11.22
C SER A 16 3.24 -2.49 -10.79
N THR A 17 3.33 -3.69 -10.23
CA THR A 17 2.14 -4.38 -9.71
C THR A 17 1.49 -3.61 -8.55
N MET A 18 2.27 -3.00 -7.65
CA MET A 18 1.74 -2.13 -6.60
C MET A 18 1.04 -0.90 -7.18
N LEU A 19 1.59 -0.28 -8.24
CA LEU A 19 0.96 0.84 -8.94
C LEU A 19 -0.39 0.45 -9.52
N LYS A 20 -0.49 -0.71 -10.17
CA LYS A 20 -1.76 -1.23 -10.70
C LYS A 20 -2.84 -1.33 -9.61
N LEU A 21 -2.45 -1.63 -8.37
CA LEU A 21 -3.36 -1.73 -7.21
C LEU A 21 -3.73 -0.37 -6.59
N CYS A 22 -3.19 0.76 -7.06
CA CYS A 22 -3.55 2.10 -6.58
C CYS A 22 -4.90 2.60 -7.09
N HIS A 23 -5.59 1.84 -7.94
CA HIS A 23 -6.91 2.23 -8.44
C HIS A 23 -7.95 2.40 -7.32
N VAL A 24 -8.99 3.21 -7.58
CA VAL A 24 -10.08 3.53 -6.63
C VAL A 24 -11.42 2.86 -6.96
N THR A 25 -11.47 2.01 -7.99
CA THR A 25 -12.68 1.27 -8.39
C THR A 25 -13.16 0.27 -7.32
N ALA A 26 -14.41 0.41 -6.89
CA ALA A 26 -15.04 -0.50 -5.93
C ALA A 26 -15.30 -1.89 -6.53
N GLY A 27 -15.28 -2.93 -5.68
CA GLY A 27 -15.49 -4.32 -6.09
C GLY A 27 -14.29 -4.98 -6.78
N ARG A 28 -13.21 -4.23 -7.05
CA ARG A 28 -11.93 -4.75 -7.54
C ARG A 28 -10.88 -4.76 -6.42
N GLN A 29 -9.85 -5.60 -6.53
CA GLN A 29 -8.79 -5.65 -5.53
C GLN A 29 -7.85 -4.46 -5.68
N GLY A 30 -7.95 -3.48 -4.78
CA GLY A 30 -7.04 -2.32 -4.72
C GLY A 30 -6.58 -2.03 -3.29
N LEU A 31 -5.50 -1.25 -3.16
CA LEU A 31 -4.89 -0.88 -1.87
C LEU A 31 -5.85 -0.03 -1.04
N PHE A 32 -6.29 1.10 -1.59
CA PHE A 32 -7.17 2.05 -0.90
C PHE A 32 -8.53 1.43 -0.58
N GLY A 33 -9.13 0.69 -1.52
CA GLY A 33 -10.35 -0.06 -1.27
C GLY A 33 -10.19 -1.10 -0.15
N SER A 34 -9.01 -1.72 0.01
CA SER A 34 -8.73 -2.65 1.10
C SER A 34 -8.60 -1.94 2.46
N VAL A 35 -8.04 -0.74 2.50
CA VAL A 35 -8.02 0.10 3.73
C VAL A 35 -9.45 0.43 4.17
N VAL A 36 -10.28 0.90 3.23
CA VAL A 36 -11.67 1.29 3.52
C VAL A 36 -12.49 0.09 3.99
N VAL A 37 -12.47 -1.02 3.24
CA VAL A 37 -13.22 -2.24 3.61
C VAL A 37 -12.75 -2.79 4.96
N GLY A 38 -11.44 -2.72 5.24
CA GLY A 38 -10.89 -3.11 6.53
C GLY A 38 -11.40 -2.25 7.69
N ALA A 39 -11.41 -0.92 7.50
CA ALA A 39 -11.95 0.01 8.50
C ALA A 39 -13.45 -0.25 8.74
N MET A 40 -14.26 -0.32 7.68
CA MET A 40 -15.70 -0.61 7.79
C MET A 40 -16.00 -1.92 8.53
N TYR A 41 -15.21 -2.96 8.26
CA TYR A 41 -15.33 -4.24 8.95
C TYR A 41 -15.03 -4.10 10.45
N HIS A 42 -13.92 -3.44 10.80
CA HIS A 42 -13.54 -3.22 12.20
C HIS A 42 -14.54 -2.34 12.96
N ASP A 43 -15.11 -1.32 12.32
CA ASP A 43 -16.18 -0.50 12.89
C ASP A 43 -17.46 -1.32 13.13
N GLY A 44 -17.77 -2.26 12.24
CA GLY A 44 -18.85 -3.23 12.44
C GLY A 44 -18.59 -4.12 13.66
N VAL A 45 -17.40 -4.71 13.75
CA VAL A 45 -17.00 -5.54 14.89
C VAL A 45 -17.07 -4.77 16.21
N LYS A 46 -16.58 -3.53 16.23
CA LYS A 46 -16.64 -2.67 17.42
C LYS A 46 -18.09 -2.43 17.86
N ARG A 47 -18.97 -2.06 16.94
CA ARG A 47 -20.41 -1.87 17.22
C ARG A 47 -21.07 -3.14 17.77
N THR A 48 -20.73 -4.31 17.22
CA THR A 48 -21.23 -5.60 17.75
C THR A 48 -20.75 -5.86 19.18
N LYS A 49 -19.49 -5.56 19.51
CA LYS A 49 -18.97 -5.65 20.88
C LYS A 49 -19.69 -4.69 21.82
N ASP A 50 -19.83 -3.43 21.42
CA ASP A 50 -20.49 -2.39 22.22
C ASP A 50 -21.95 -2.74 22.55
N VAL A 51 -22.69 -3.34 21.61
CA VAL A 51 -24.08 -3.80 21.87
C VAL A 51 -24.10 -4.92 22.90
N ARG A 52 -23.20 -5.91 22.77
CA ARG A 52 -23.11 -7.04 23.71
C ARG A 52 -22.71 -6.57 25.11
N ASP A 53 -21.76 -5.65 25.20
CA ASP A 53 -21.27 -5.12 26.48
C ASP A 53 -22.36 -4.31 27.22
N ARG A 54 -23.36 -3.80 26.50
CA ARG A 54 -24.57 -3.17 27.05
C ARG A 54 -25.71 -4.16 27.34
N GLY A 55 -25.48 -5.46 27.22
CA GLY A 55 -26.49 -6.50 27.44
C GLY A 55 -27.48 -6.68 26.29
N GLY A 56 -27.24 -6.06 25.13
CA GLY A 56 -28.08 -6.22 23.94
C GLY A 56 -27.78 -7.51 23.16
N GLN A 57 -28.76 -7.97 22.38
CA GLN A 57 -28.58 -9.12 21.48
C GLN A 57 -27.79 -8.69 20.24
N ALA A 58 -26.64 -9.31 20.02
CA ALA A 58 -25.76 -9.04 18.89
C ALA A 58 -25.36 -10.34 18.17
N GLY A 59 -25.04 -10.24 16.88
CA GLY A 59 -24.51 -11.37 16.11
C GLY A 59 -23.14 -11.84 16.60
N SER A 60 -22.74 -13.05 16.20
CA SER A 60 -21.41 -13.59 16.54
C SER A 60 -20.30 -12.89 15.75
N ILE A 61 -19.18 -12.63 16.43
CA ILE A 61 -17.97 -12.09 15.80
C ILE A 61 -17.12 -13.25 15.32
N ASN A 62 -16.78 -13.24 14.03
CA ASN A 62 -15.83 -14.19 13.48
C ASN A 62 -14.39 -13.68 13.72
N GLU A 63 -13.76 -14.19 14.77
CA GLU A 63 -12.39 -13.81 15.16
C GLU A 63 -11.34 -14.18 14.10
N ALA A 64 -11.52 -15.30 13.40
CA ALA A 64 -10.63 -15.70 12.31
C ALA A 64 -10.70 -14.70 11.14
N LYS A 65 -11.90 -14.25 10.77
CA LYS A 65 -12.11 -13.22 9.74
C LYS A 65 -11.54 -11.87 10.19
N THR A 66 -11.71 -11.51 11.45
CA THR A 66 -11.15 -10.29 12.04
C THR A 66 -9.63 -10.29 11.96
N THR A 67 -9.00 -11.37 12.40
CA THR A 67 -7.55 -11.56 12.34
C THR A 67 -7.05 -11.49 10.89
N ARG A 68 -7.75 -12.17 9.96
CA ARG A 68 -7.41 -12.14 8.54
C ARG A 68 -7.48 -10.73 7.96
N MET A 69 -8.52 -9.96 8.31
CA MET A 69 -8.70 -8.58 7.85
C MET A 69 -7.55 -7.69 8.34
N THR A 70 -7.26 -7.74 9.64
CA THR A 70 -6.14 -7.00 10.24
C THR A 70 -4.82 -7.36 9.57
N ASN A 71 -4.56 -8.65 9.35
CA ASN A 71 -3.31 -9.10 8.74
C ASN A 71 -3.17 -8.66 7.28
N ILE A 72 -4.25 -8.63 6.50
CA ILE A 72 -4.19 -8.15 5.11
C ILE A 72 -3.86 -6.65 5.08
N VAL A 73 -4.54 -5.85 5.88
CA VAL A 73 -4.30 -4.40 5.94
C VAL A 73 -2.88 -4.11 6.45
N LYS A 74 -2.51 -4.70 7.59
CA LYS A 74 -1.23 -4.44 8.27
C LYS A 74 -0.02 -5.04 7.54
N ASN A 75 -0.11 -6.29 7.10
CA ASN A 75 1.03 -7.05 6.60
C ASN A 75 1.12 -7.08 5.07
N LYS A 76 0.13 -6.54 4.34
CA LYS A 76 0.21 -6.39 2.89
C LYS A 76 0.03 -4.94 2.47
N VAL A 77 -1.17 -4.40 2.67
CA VAL A 77 -1.55 -3.07 2.13
C VAL A 77 -0.61 -1.98 2.65
N HIS A 78 -0.40 -1.91 3.97
CA HIS A 78 0.48 -0.94 4.58
C HIS A 78 1.94 -1.07 4.10
N LEU A 79 2.42 -2.28 3.85
CA LEU A 79 3.79 -2.50 3.37
C LEU A 79 3.96 -2.04 1.92
N TYR A 80 2.94 -2.22 1.09
CA TYR A 80 2.95 -1.71 -0.29
C TYR A 80 2.83 -0.18 -0.32
N LEU A 81 1.94 0.40 0.50
CA LEU A 81 1.80 1.86 0.60
C LEU A 81 3.09 2.56 1.05
N ARG A 82 3.89 1.94 1.93
CA ARG A 82 5.20 2.48 2.32
C ARG A 82 6.17 2.55 1.15
N GLN A 83 6.23 1.50 0.34
CA GLN A 83 7.10 1.45 -0.82
C GLN A 83 6.64 2.42 -1.91
N LEU A 84 5.33 2.55 -2.11
CA LEU A 84 4.75 3.53 -3.01
C LEU A 84 4.98 4.97 -2.54
N CYS A 85 4.92 5.23 -1.24
CA CYS A 85 5.25 6.54 -0.66
C CYS A 85 6.71 6.90 -0.91
N TRP A 86 7.63 5.95 -0.71
CA TRP A 86 9.03 6.14 -1.09
C TRP A 86 9.19 6.39 -2.60
N MET A 87 8.61 5.54 -3.44
CA MET A 87 8.67 5.66 -4.89
C MET A 87 8.14 7.02 -5.35
N HIS A 88 7.02 7.49 -4.80
CA HIS A 88 6.43 8.80 -5.11
C HIS A 88 7.36 9.96 -4.77
N SER A 89 8.19 9.84 -3.73
CA SER A 89 9.19 10.86 -3.41
C SER A 89 10.33 10.96 -4.44
N VAL A 90 10.50 9.94 -5.29
CA VAL A 90 11.54 9.88 -6.33
C VAL A 90 10.95 10.16 -7.72
N VAL A 91 9.79 9.56 -8.02
CA VAL A 91 9.09 9.63 -9.31
C VAL A 91 7.61 9.93 -9.08
N PRO A 92 7.25 11.20 -8.80
CA PRO A 92 5.93 11.56 -8.30
C PRO A 92 4.80 11.29 -9.30
N HIS A 93 5.07 11.42 -10.60
CA HIS A 93 4.07 11.30 -11.68
C HIS A 93 3.52 9.89 -11.89
N LEU A 94 4.14 8.85 -11.32
CA LEU A 94 3.66 7.47 -11.44
C LEU A 94 2.37 7.19 -10.68
N ILE A 95 2.09 7.94 -9.60
CA ILE A 95 0.81 7.81 -8.90
C ILE A 95 -0.20 8.76 -9.53
N LYS A 96 -1.22 8.16 -10.15
CA LYS A 96 -2.29 8.90 -10.83
C LYS A 96 -3.25 9.57 -9.83
N PRO A 97 -3.80 10.75 -10.17
CA PRO A 97 -4.87 11.35 -9.39
C PRO A 97 -6.15 10.50 -9.46
N PRO A 98 -7.12 10.69 -8.54
CA PRO A 98 -8.32 9.85 -8.50
C PRO A 98 -9.12 9.79 -9.80
N ALA A 99 -9.19 10.90 -10.55
CA ALA A 99 -9.90 10.97 -11.83
C ALA A 99 -9.33 10.01 -12.91
N GLU A 100 -8.05 9.65 -12.79
CA GLU A 100 -7.34 8.77 -13.72
C GLU A 100 -7.10 7.36 -13.13
N ALA A 101 -7.36 7.17 -11.84
CA ALA A 101 -7.05 5.94 -11.11
C ALA A 101 -8.18 4.89 -11.18
N SER A 102 -8.77 4.67 -12.35
CA SER A 102 -9.73 3.58 -12.56
C SER A 102 -9.01 2.23 -12.64
N PHE A 103 -9.71 1.12 -12.38
CA PHE A 103 -9.12 -0.22 -12.48
C PHE A 103 -8.51 -0.46 -13.86
N ASP A 104 -9.26 -0.17 -14.93
CA ASP A 104 -8.82 -0.40 -16.30
C ASP A 104 -7.66 0.52 -16.68
N ALA A 105 -7.74 1.81 -16.34
CA ALA A 105 -6.67 2.77 -16.60
C ALA A 105 -5.36 2.40 -15.89
N MET A 106 -5.44 1.90 -14.66
CA MET A 106 -4.25 1.51 -13.92
C MET A 106 -3.62 0.21 -14.42
N GLN A 107 -4.28 -0.62 -15.26
CA GLN A 107 -3.68 -1.88 -15.73
C GLN A 107 -2.44 -1.68 -16.61
N SER A 108 -2.34 -0.53 -17.28
CA SER A 108 -1.17 -0.12 -18.07
C SER A 108 -0.08 0.55 -17.23
N ALA A 109 -0.33 0.83 -15.94
CA ALA A 109 0.67 1.48 -15.08
C ALA A 109 1.92 0.61 -14.94
N ASN A 110 3.08 1.19 -15.25
CA ASN A 110 4.36 0.52 -15.22
C ASN A 110 5.49 1.51 -14.88
N VAL A 111 6.57 1.01 -14.30
CA VAL A 111 7.82 1.75 -14.15
C VAL A 111 8.65 1.58 -15.43
N GLU A 112 8.74 2.63 -16.24
CA GLU A 112 9.48 2.59 -17.50
C GLU A 112 10.96 2.90 -17.30
N THR A 113 11.73 2.83 -18.37
CA THR A 113 13.21 2.88 -18.33
C THR A 113 13.75 4.10 -17.60
N ASP A 114 13.13 5.27 -17.76
CA ASP A 114 13.62 6.51 -17.15
C ASP A 114 13.25 6.62 -15.67
N GLU A 115 12.08 6.11 -15.26
CA GLU A 115 11.75 5.96 -13.84
C GLU A 115 12.64 4.90 -13.19
N GLN A 116 12.96 3.81 -13.87
CA GLN A 116 13.88 2.79 -13.38
C GLN A 116 15.28 3.37 -13.12
N LYS A 117 15.79 4.23 -14.02
CA LYS A 117 17.07 4.94 -13.80
C LYS A 117 16.99 5.83 -12.56
N SER A 118 15.92 6.61 -12.42
CA SER A 118 15.71 7.53 -11.29
C SER A 118 15.62 6.78 -9.96
N LEU A 119 14.83 5.71 -9.92
CA LEU A 119 14.71 4.81 -8.76
C LEU A 119 16.03 4.11 -8.45
N THR A 120 16.76 3.63 -9.46
CA THR A 120 18.08 3.01 -9.27
C THR A 120 19.06 3.97 -8.61
N ARG A 121 19.10 5.22 -9.06
CA ARG A 121 19.94 6.26 -8.45
C ARG A 121 19.54 6.49 -7.00
N ALA A 122 18.24 6.63 -6.71
CA ALA A 122 17.76 6.83 -5.35
C ALA A 122 18.10 5.64 -4.42
N LEU A 123 17.98 4.41 -4.91
CA LEU A 123 18.34 3.20 -4.15
C LEU A 123 19.84 3.14 -3.84
N ARG A 124 20.70 3.53 -4.79
CA ARG A 124 22.15 3.64 -4.56
C ARG A 124 22.46 4.72 -3.52
N CYS A 125 21.83 5.89 -3.60
CA CYS A 125 21.96 6.93 -2.58
C CYS A 125 21.55 6.42 -1.19
N ILE A 126 20.47 5.65 -1.07
CA ILE A 126 20.10 5.00 0.20
C ILE A 126 21.18 4.00 0.63
N ALA A 127 21.71 3.21 -0.29
CA ALA A 127 22.78 2.26 0.04
C ALA A 127 24.04 2.96 0.55
N ASP A 128 24.38 4.13 0.00
CA ASP A 128 25.50 4.94 0.45
C ASP A 128 25.22 5.62 1.80
N GLU A 129 24.07 6.27 1.95
CA GLU A 129 23.67 6.97 3.19
C GLU A 129 23.65 6.03 4.40
N TYR A 130 23.23 4.78 4.21
CA TYR A 130 23.14 3.78 5.28
C TYR A 130 24.34 2.82 5.30
N ALA A 131 25.44 3.16 4.62
CA ALA A 131 26.69 2.39 4.58
C ALA A 131 26.47 0.90 4.28
N LEU A 132 25.54 0.58 3.38
CA LEU A 132 25.22 -0.79 3.03
C LEU A 132 26.39 -1.44 2.28
N PRO A 133 26.69 -2.74 2.52
CA PRO A 133 27.79 -3.45 1.87
C PRO A 133 27.75 -3.33 0.35
N SER A 134 28.92 -3.44 -0.31
CA SER A 134 29.02 -3.40 -1.78
C SER A 134 28.20 -4.50 -2.47
N SER A 135 28.03 -5.64 -1.81
CA SER A 135 27.22 -6.78 -2.26
C SER A 135 25.71 -6.61 -2.02
N HIS A 136 25.27 -5.52 -1.37
CA HIS A 136 23.87 -5.36 -1.00
C HIS A 136 22.96 -5.20 -2.23
N PRO A 137 21.80 -5.89 -2.32
CA PRO A 137 20.96 -5.87 -3.52
C PRO A 137 20.44 -4.48 -3.94
N LEU A 138 20.39 -3.50 -3.03
CA LEU A 138 20.00 -2.12 -3.39
C LEU A 138 21.05 -1.36 -4.21
N ARG A 139 22.31 -1.84 -4.24
CA ARG A 139 23.35 -1.27 -5.10
C ARG A 139 23.19 -1.70 -6.56
N ASP A 140 22.56 -2.85 -6.78
CA ASP A 140 22.20 -3.42 -8.09
C ASP A 140 20.72 -3.85 -8.10
N PRO A 141 19.77 -2.90 -8.28
CA PRO A 141 18.34 -3.13 -8.11
C PRO A 141 17.72 -4.18 -9.02
N ILE A 142 18.42 -4.58 -10.09
CA ILE A 142 18.00 -5.70 -10.97
C ILE A 142 17.82 -6.99 -10.14
N LYS A 143 18.62 -7.15 -9.09
CA LYS A 143 18.58 -8.30 -8.17
C LYS A 143 17.77 -8.05 -6.90
N ALA A 144 17.26 -6.83 -6.70
CA ALA A 144 16.48 -6.48 -5.54
C ALA A 144 15.04 -6.98 -5.66
N THR A 145 14.39 -7.19 -4.52
CA THR A 145 12.95 -7.45 -4.42
C THR A 145 12.30 -6.38 -3.55
N ALA A 146 10.98 -6.25 -3.61
CA ALA A 146 10.22 -5.37 -2.70
C ALA A 146 10.51 -5.66 -1.22
N SER A 147 10.78 -6.94 -0.91
CA SER A 147 11.10 -7.35 0.46
C SER A 147 12.38 -6.70 1.00
N VAL A 148 13.40 -6.54 0.15
CA VAL A 148 14.67 -5.88 0.49
C VAL A 148 14.43 -4.40 0.70
N LEU A 149 13.73 -3.74 -0.24
CA LEU A 149 13.38 -2.34 -0.12
C LEU A 149 12.58 -2.07 1.15
N ARG A 150 11.55 -2.87 1.43
CA ARG A 150 10.73 -2.78 2.64
C ARG A 150 11.58 -2.85 3.91
N LYS A 151 12.48 -3.83 4.01
CA LYS A 151 13.35 -3.98 5.20
C LYS A 151 14.19 -2.71 5.40
N GLN A 152 14.72 -2.16 4.31
CA GLN A 152 15.48 -0.92 4.36
C GLN A 152 14.60 0.24 4.84
N LEU A 153 13.42 0.45 4.24
CA LEU A 153 12.51 1.54 4.61
C LEU A 153 12.07 1.50 6.08
N GLN A 154 11.94 0.31 6.67
CA GLN A 154 11.63 0.16 8.10
C GLN A 154 12.71 0.73 9.01
N GLY A 155 13.98 0.70 8.58
CA GLY A 155 15.10 1.33 9.30
C GLY A 155 15.20 2.84 9.14
N MET A 156 14.42 3.45 8.22
CA MET A 156 14.55 4.85 7.81
C MET A 156 13.48 5.75 8.45
N SER A 157 13.44 5.83 9.79
CA SER A 157 12.32 6.39 10.59
C SER A 157 11.92 7.87 10.34
N LYS A 158 12.57 8.61 9.44
CA LYS A 158 12.25 10.00 9.08
C LYS A 158 12.17 10.26 7.57
N ARG A 159 12.23 9.21 6.76
CA ARG A 159 12.22 9.31 5.29
C ARG A 159 10.85 8.87 4.74
N PRO A 160 10.51 9.27 3.50
CA PRO A 160 9.32 8.76 2.81
C PRO A 160 9.23 7.23 2.89
N GLY A 161 8.07 6.70 3.28
CA GLY A 161 7.85 5.27 3.52
C GLY A 161 8.24 4.75 4.92
N GLY A 162 9.04 5.49 5.69
CA GLY A 162 9.47 5.12 7.05
C GLY A 162 8.56 5.60 8.19
N GLY A 163 7.74 6.63 7.96
CA GLY A 163 6.89 7.26 8.99
C GLY A 163 5.61 6.47 9.38
N PRO A 164 4.75 7.02 10.25
CA PRO A 164 3.45 6.44 10.58
C PRO A 164 2.56 6.30 9.34
N MET A 165 1.77 5.21 9.27
CA MET A 165 0.87 5.00 8.12
C MET A 165 -0.18 6.11 7.98
N ALA A 166 -0.67 6.65 9.09
CA ALA A 166 -1.58 7.79 9.08
C ALA A 166 -0.99 9.01 8.36
N SER A 167 0.31 9.28 8.54
CA SER A 167 1.01 10.36 7.83
C SER A 167 1.05 10.13 6.33
N ILE A 168 1.27 8.88 5.89
CA ILE A 168 1.24 8.52 4.47
C ILE A 168 -0.17 8.72 3.90
N LEU A 169 -1.19 8.18 4.56
CA LEU A 169 -2.58 8.28 4.11
C LEU A 169 -3.14 9.71 4.15
N ASN A 170 -2.56 10.60 4.94
CA ASN A 170 -2.92 12.03 4.97
C ASN A 170 -2.12 12.89 3.98
N SER A 171 -1.11 12.33 3.31
CA SER A 171 -0.29 13.03 2.33
C SER A 171 -0.86 12.89 0.91
N SER A 172 -0.63 13.89 0.05
CA SER A 172 -0.99 13.78 -1.37
C SER A 172 -0.01 12.85 -2.10
N PRO A 173 -0.46 12.04 -3.08
CA PRO A 173 -1.84 11.87 -3.56
C PRO A 173 -2.66 10.79 -2.81
N PHE A 174 -2.07 10.17 -1.77
CA PHE A 174 -2.68 9.04 -1.05
C PHE A 174 -4.00 9.42 -0.37
N ARG A 175 -4.09 10.65 0.15
CA ARG A 175 -5.30 11.18 0.78
C ARG A 175 -6.45 11.24 -0.22
N GLU A 176 -6.22 11.83 -1.37
CA GLU A 176 -7.24 12.00 -2.41
C GLU A 176 -7.72 10.63 -2.94
N LEU A 177 -6.79 9.69 -3.12
CA LEU A 177 -7.10 8.31 -3.52
C LEU A 177 -7.90 7.57 -2.45
N LEU A 178 -7.57 7.75 -1.16
CA LEU A 178 -8.31 7.14 -0.06
C LEU A 178 -9.75 7.70 0.03
N VAL A 179 -9.91 9.02 -0.14
CA VAL A 179 -11.22 9.68 -0.14
C VAL A 179 -12.10 9.16 -1.28
N GLU A 180 -11.57 9.09 -2.49
CA GLU A 180 -12.36 8.59 -3.64
C GLU A 180 -12.67 7.09 -3.51
N ALA A 181 -11.71 6.28 -3.03
CA ALA A 181 -11.98 4.88 -2.74
C ALA A 181 -13.07 4.71 -1.69
N ASN A 182 -13.09 5.55 -0.64
CA ASN A 182 -14.12 5.51 0.39
C ASN A 182 -15.51 5.82 -0.20
N LYS A 183 -15.61 6.90 -0.98
CA LYS A 183 -16.84 7.26 -1.70
C LYS A 183 -17.33 6.11 -2.60
N ASN A 184 -16.45 5.52 -3.40
CA ASN A 184 -16.81 4.45 -4.33
C ASN A 184 -17.25 3.17 -3.61
N VAL A 185 -16.58 2.79 -2.52
CA VAL A 185 -16.95 1.63 -1.71
C VAL A 185 -18.31 1.86 -1.05
N LEU A 186 -18.52 3.02 -0.42
CA LEU A 186 -19.80 3.35 0.22
C LEU A 186 -20.95 3.38 -0.79
N ALA A 187 -20.74 3.90 -2.00
CA ALA A 187 -21.76 3.90 -3.06
C ALA A 187 -22.17 2.48 -3.50
N ARG A 188 -21.28 1.50 -3.37
CA ARG A 188 -21.54 0.10 -3.75
C ARG A 188 -22.27 -0.71 -2.66
N TYR A 189 -22.04 -0.38 -1.39
CA TYR A 189 -22.55 -1.14 -0.24
C TYR A 189 -23.65 -0.41 0.55
N LYS A 190 -24.21 0.67 -0.04
CA LYS A 190 -25.52 1.23 0.31
C LYS A 190 -26.61 0.47 -0.44
#